data_AF-A0A8J4WTZ0-F1
#
_entry.id   AF-A0A8J4WTZ0-F1
#
_cell.length_a   1.000
_cell.length_b   1.000
_cell.length_c   1.000
_cell.angle_alpha   90.00
_cell.angle_beta   90.00
_cell.angle_gamma   90.00
#
_symmetry.space_group_name_H-M   'P 1'
#
loop_
_entity.id
_entity.type
_entity.pdbx_description
1 polymer ?
#
loop_
_entity_poly.entity_id
_entity_poly.type
_entity_poly.pdbx_seq_one_letter_code
_entity_poly.pdbx_strand_id
1 'polypeptide(L)'
;MQKLYESLGSYFAFDPHSVSIEDFFGDLANFRTRFIEAVKENHKKREMEEKIKRAKLAKEKAEQEKQERLQKKKQLIDMNKDGDETGVMDSLMEALQSGAAFRDRRKRIPRT
;
A
#
# COMPACT_ATOMS: atom_id res chain seq x y z
N MET A 1 37.44 15.86 34.68
CA MET A 1 36.51 14.77 34.30
C MET A 1 35.45 14.51 35.37
N GLN A 2 35.80 14.19 36.62
CA GLN A 2 34.81 13.92 37.69
C GLN A 2 33.77 15.03 37.93
N LYS A 3 34.19 16.31 38.05
CA LYS A 3 33.24 17.44 38.22
C LYS A 3 32.18 17.54 37.11
N LEU A 4 32.54 17.18 35.87
CA LEU A 4 31.59 17.16 34.76
C LEU A 4 30.61 15.99 34.88
N TYR A 5 31.09 14.84 35.35
CA TYR A 5 30.24 13.68 35.61
C TYR A 5 29.28 13.91 36.79
N GLU A 6 29.74 14.58 37.85
CA GLU A 6 28.88 15.01 38.97
C GLU A 6 27.81 16.03 38.52
N SER A 7 28.20 16.96 37.63
CA SER A 7 27.26 17.88 37.00
C SER A 7 26.22 17.16 36.14
N LEU A 8 26.61 16.07 35.45
CA LEU A 8 25.69 15.23 34.69
C LEU A 8 24.71 14.49 35.61
N GLY A 9 25.18 13.96 36.74
CA GLY A 9 24.31 13.36 37.76
C GLY A 9 23.28 14.33 38.31
N SER A 10 23.69 15.56 38.58
CA SER A 10 22.77 16.63 39.01
C SER A 10 21.76 16.98 37.91
N TYR A 11 22.19 17.05 36.65
CA TYR A 11 21.34 17.41 35.52
C TYR A 11 20.34 16.32 35.14
N PHE A 12 20.78 15.06 35.10
CA PHE A 12 19.95 13.90 34.76
C PHE A 12 19.32 13.21 35.97
N ALA A 13 19.52 13.77 37.17
CA ALA A 13 18.98 13.28 38.44
C ALA A 13 19.37 11.82 38.77
N PHE A 14 20.66 11.49 38.69
CA PHE A 14 21.22 10.22 39.17
C PHE A 14 22.41 10.46 40.11
N ASP A 15 22.73 9.48 40.97
CA ASP A 15 23.88 9.54 41.87
C ASP A 15 25.18 9.15 41.12
N PRO A 16 26.14 10.07 40.91
CA PRO A 16 27.40 9.80 40.24
C PRO A 16 28.30 8.78 40.95
N HIS A 17 28.07 8.51 42.24
CA HIS A 17 28.84 7.51 42.99
C HIS A 17 28.25 6.11 42.86
N SER A 18 26.98 6.01 42.47
CA SER A 18 26.27 4.73 42.28
C SER A 18 26.52 4.08 40.92
N VAL A 19 26.89 4.88 39.91
CA VAL A 19 27.12 4.42 38.53
C VAL A 19 28.52 4.85 38.11
N SER A 20 29.32 3.91 37.61
CA SER A 20 30.64 4.24 37.09
C SER A 20 30.52 5.03 35.77
N ILE A 21 31.52 5.85 35.46
CA ILE A 21 31.57 6.60 34.20
C ILE A 21 31.51 5.64 32.99
N GLU A 22 32.17 4.49 33.09
CA GLU A 22 32.20 3.47 32.04
C GLU A 22 30.82 2.86 31.80
N ASP A 23 30.10 2.52 32.87
CA ASP A 23 28.75 1.96 32.77
C ASP A 23 27.77 3.00 32.19
N PHE A 24 27.80 4.24 32.69
CA PHE A 24 26.92 5.30 32.21
C PHE A 24 27.08 5.55 30.70
N PHE A 25 28.32 5.70 30.22
CA PHE A 25 28.57 5.92 28.80
C PHE A 25 28.42 4.65 27.96
N GLY A 26 28.63 3.47 28.55
CA GLY A 26 28.34 2.18 27.93
C GLY A 26 26.84 2.02 27.65
N ASP A 27 25.99 2.28 28.65
CA ASP A 27 24.54 2.26 28.52
C ASP A 27 24.04 3.31 27.52
N LEU A 28 24.62 4.52 27.54
CA LEU A 28 24.26 5.57 26.59
C LEU A 28 24.66 5.20 25.15
N ALA A 29 25.82 4.56 24.95
CA ALA A 29 26.26 4.08 23.64
C ALA A 29 25.38 2.94 23.12
N ASN A 30 24.97 2.03 24.01
CA ASN A 30 24.02 0.97 23.70
C ASN A 30 22.66 1.57 23.32
N PHE A 31 22.14 2.50 24.10
CA PHE A 31 20.89 3.22 23.80
C PHE A 31 20.95 3.91 22.44
N ARG A 32 22.04 4.64 22.14
CA ARG A 32 22.22 5.30 20.84
C ARG A 32 22.16 4.31 19.69
N THR A 33 22.85 3.16 19.83
CA THR A 33 22.86 2.11 18.81
C THR A 33 21.46 1.55 18.59
N ARG A 34 20.77 1.20 19.68
CA ARG A 34 19.39 0.69 19.65
C ARG A 34 18.41 1.69 19.05
N PHE A 35 18.56 2.97 19.36
CA PHE A 35 17.72 4.03 18.81
C PHE A 35 17.90 4.15 17.29
N ILE A 36 19.14 4.12 16.79
CA ILE A 36 19.42 4.17 15.35
C ILE A 36 18.87 2.93 14.63
N GLU A 37 18.99 1.75 15.24
CA GLU A 37 18.39 0.51 14.73
C GLU A 37 16.87 0.62 14.64
N ALA A 38 16.22 1.06 15.73
CA ALA A 38 14.76 1.24 15.77
C ALA A 38 14.26 2.26 14.73
N VAL A 39 15.00 3.36 14.50
CA VAL A 39 14.65 4.32 13.44
C VAL A 39 14.69 3.67 12.06
N LYS A 40 15.72 2.84 11.77
CA LYS A 40 15.82 2.10 10.50
C LYS A 40 14.67 1.09 10.36
N GLU A 41 14.33 0.38 11.42
CA GLU A 41 13.23 -0.58 11.43
C GLU A 41 11.87 0.09 11.22
N ASN A 42 11.63 1.23 11.86
CA ASN A 42 10.43 2.03 11.67
C ASN A 42 10.28 2.48 10.20
N HIS A 43 11.37 2.88 9.57
CA HIS A 43 11.36 3.25 8.15
C HIS A 43 10.97 2.06 7.26
N LYS A 44 11.63 0.90 7.45
CA LYS A 44 11.30 -0.34 6.72
C LYS A 44 9.85 -0.77 6.93
N LYS A 45 9.36 -0.68 8.16
CA LYS A 45 7.97 -1.02 8.51
C LYS A 45 6.98 -0.13 7.76
N ARG A 46 7.21 1.19 7.76
CA ARG A 46 6.37 2.16 7.04
C ARG A 46 6.35 1.90 5.53
N GLU A 47 7.50 1.63 4.92
CA GLU A 47 7.58 1.29 3.49
C GLU A 47 6.83 0.01 3.16
N MET A 48 6.95 -1.02 4.00
CA MET A 48 6.25 -2.29 3.83
C MET A 48 4.73 -2.12 3.95
N GLU A 49 4.27 -1.37 4.95
CA GLU A 49 2.85 -1.05 5.14
C GLU A 49 2.26 -0.30 3.94
N GLU A 50 2.98 0.69 3.41
CA GLU A 50 2.57 1.40 2.19
C GLU A 50 2.50 0.46 0.97
N LYS A 51 3.49 -0.43 0.82
CA LYS A 51 3.50 -1.42 -0.27
C LYS A 51 2.31 -2.37 -0.18
N ILE A 52 1.99 -2.87 1.02
CA ILE A 52 0.84 -3.73 1.26
C ILE A 52 -0.47 -2.97 0.96
N LYS A 53 -0.59 -1.71 1.43
CA LYS A 53 -1.76 -0.88 1.18
C LYS A 53 -1.98 -0.65 -0.32
N ARG A 54 -0.93 -0.32 -1.07
CA ARG A 54 -0.99 -0.15 -2.54
C ARG A 54 -1.40 -1.46 -3.24
N ALA A 55 -0.84 -2.59 -2.83
CA ALA A 55 -1.19 -3.88 -3.41
C ALA A 55 -2.66 -4.28 -3.15
N LYS A 56 -3.17 -3.99 -1.94
CA LYS A 56 -4.59 -4.20 -1.60
C LYS A 56 -5.52 -3.33 -2.45
N LEU A 57 -5.24 -2.03 -2.54
CA LEU A 57 -6.02 -1.10 -3.36
C LEU A 57 -6.03 -1.48 -4.85
N ALA A 58 -4.89 -1.92 -5.39
CA ALA A 58 -4.80 -2.37 -6.78
C ALA A 58 -5.64 -3.64 -7.03
N LYS A 59 -5.62 -4.60 -6.09
CA LYS A 59 -6.45 -5.82 -6.19
C LYS A 59 -7.94 -5.51 -6.10
N GLU A 60 -8.34 -4.65 -5.16
CA GLU A 60 -9.74 -4.26 -5.00
C GLU A 60 -10.25 -3.53 -6.25
N LYS A 61 -9.47 -2.59 -6.80
CA LYS A 61 -9.82 -1.90 -8.04
C LYS A 61 -9.93 -2.87 -9.22
N ALA A 62 -9.01 -3.82 -9.36
CA ALA A 62 -9.07 -4.82 -10.43
C ALA A 62 -10.31 -5.73 -10.32
N GLU A 63 -10.71 -6.09 -9.11
CA GLU A 63 -11.92 -6.89 -8.87
C GLU A 63 -13.20 -6.08 -9.17
N GLN A 64 -13.26 -4.80 -8.76
CA GLN A 64 -14.37 -3.90 -9.10
C GLN A 64 -14.49 -3.73 -10.63
N GLU A 65 -13.39 -3.44 -11.33
CA GLU A 65 -13.40 -3.29 -12.79
C GLU A 65 -13.84 -4.60 -13.49
N LYS A 66 -13.45 -5.76 -12.97
CA LYS A 66 -13.90 -7.06 -13.50
C LYS A 66 -15.39 -7.28 -13.29
N GLN A 67 -15.93 -6.95 -12.12
CA GLN A 67 -17.35 -7.06 -11.82
C GLN A 67 -18.18 -6.09 -12.68
N GLU A 68 -17.75 -4.84 -12.83
CA GLU A 68 -18.40 -3.87 -13.72
C GLU A 68 -18.40 -4.33 -15.19
N ARG A 69 -17.28 -4.88 -15.67
CA ARG A 69 -17.20 -5.44 -17.03
C ARG A 69 -18.18 -6.60 -17.22
N LEU A 70 -18.30 -7.49 -16.23
CA LEU A 70 -19.26 -8.59 -16.26
C LEU A 70 -20.72 -8.10 -16.22
N GLN A 71 -21.02 -7.11 -15.39
CA GLN A 71 -22.37 -6.52 -15.32
C GLN A 71 -22.75 -5.80 -16.62
N LYS A 72 -21.86 -4.97 -17.18
CA LYS A 72 -22.08 -4.32 -18.48
C LYS A 72 -22.25 -5.33 -19.61
N LYS A 73 -21.51 -6.45 -19.59
CA LYS A 73 -21.70 -7.53 -20.55
C LYS A 73 -23.07 -8.22 -20.38
N LYS A 74 -23.53 -8.45 -19.16
CA LYS A 74 -24.87 -9.01 -18.89
C LYS A 74 -25.99 -8.08 -19.36
N GLN A 75 -25.86 -6.76 -19.17
CA GLN A 75 -26.87 -5.80 -19.66
C GLN A 75 -27.00 -5.80 -21.19
N LEU A 76 -25.94 -6.12 -21.93
CA LEU A 76 -25.96 -6.22 -23.40
C LEU A 76 -26.46 -7.59 -23.90
N ILE A 77 -26.50 -8.59 -23.02
CA ILE A 77 -26.89 -9.98 -23.32
C ILE A 77 -27.96 -10.35 -22.29
N ASP A 78 -29.10 -9.66 -22.33
CA ASP A 78 -30.29 -10.10 -21.59
C ASP A 78 -30.96 -11.22 -22.38
N MET A 79 -30.37 -12.42 -22.30
CA MET A 79 -30.90 -13.64 -22.93
C MET A 79 -31.92 -14.38 -22.05
N ASN A 80 -32.27 -13.85 -20.88
CA ASN A 80 -33.10 -14.53 -19.89
C ASN A 80 -34.51 -13.92 -19.73
N LYS A 81 -34.88 -12.91 -20.51
CA LYS A 81 -36.28 -12.54 -20.68
C LYS A 81 -36.84 -13.29 -21.88
N ASP A 82 -37.32 -14.50 -21.61
CA ASP A 82 -38.21 -15.23 -22.51
C ASP A 82 -39.45 -14.37 -22.78
N GLY A 83 -39.64 -13.96 -24.05
CA GLY A 83 -40.89 -13.40 -24.55
C GLY A 83 -40.70 -12.28 -25.59
N ASP A 84 -40.60 -12.68 -26.87
CA ASP A 84 -40.76 -11.84 -28.07
C ASP A 84 -39.75 -10.70 -28.31
N GLU A 85 -38.46 -11.00 -28.52
CA GLU A 85 -37.46 -9.96 -28.81
C GLU A 85 -37.06 -9.87 -30.28
N THR A 86 -37.96 -9.30 -31.09
CA THR A 86 -37.56 -8.59 -32.32
C THR A 86 -36.77 -7.34 -31.91
N GLY A 87 -35.44 -7.43 -31.84
CA GLY A 87 -34.59 -6.30 -31.44
C GLY A 87 -33.24 -6.66 -30.83
N VAL A 88 -33.00 -7.94 -30.51
CA VAL A 88 -31.68 -8.43 -30.06
C VAL A 88 -30.63 -8.23 -31.16
N MET A 89 -31.00 -8.54 -32.41
CA MET A 89 -30.10 -8.36 -33.56
C MET A 89 -29.80 -6.88 -33.81
N ASP A 90 -30.78 -5.99 -33.70
CA ASP A 90 -30.57 -4.55 -33.85
C ASP A 90 -29.70 -3.99 -32.73
N SER A 91 -29.90 -4.44 -31.49
CA SER A 91 -29.04 -4.06 -30.35
C SER A 91 -27.59 -4.57 -30.51
N LEU A 92 -27.41 -5.79 -31.04
CA LEU A 92 -26.09 -6.33 -31.35
C LEU A 92 -25.41 -5.58 -32.51
N MET A 93 -26.16 -5.25 -33.55
CA MET A 93 -25.68 -4.49 -34.71
C MET A 93 -25.33 -3.05 -34.32
N GLU A 94 -26.15 -2.40 -33.48
CA GLU A 94 -25.89 -1.07 -32.95
C GLU A 94 -24.66 -1.06 -32.04
N ALA A 95 -24.47 -2.09 -31.20
CA ALA A 95 -23.26 -2.23 -30.38
C ALA A 95 -21.99 -2.46 -31.23
N LEU A 96 -22.10 -3.17 -32.35
CA LEU A 96 -21.01 -3.35 -33.31
C LEU A 96 -20.70 -2.05 -34.06
N GLN A 97 -21.73 -1.32 -34.49
CA GLN A 97 -21.60 -0.09 -35.27
C GLN A 97 -21.12 1.09 -34.43
N SER A 98 -21.62 1.23 -33.20
CA SER A 98 -21.15 2.23 -32.22
C SER A 98 -19.76 1.92 -31.64
N GLY A 99 -19.22 0.73 -31.93
CA GLY A 99 -17.94 0.26 -31.39
C GLY A 99 -17.98 -0.16 -29.92
N ALA A 100 -19.14 -0.10 -29.26
CA ALA A 100 -19.34 -0.54 -27.88
C ALA A 100 -19.03 -2.04 -27.69
N ALA A 101 -19.19 -2.86 -28.73
CA ALA A 101 -18.87 -4.29 -28.76
C ALA A 101 -17.35 -4.58 -28.71
N PHE A 102 -16.50 -3.62 -29.08
CA PHE A 102 -15.04 -3.82 -29.19
C PHE A 102 -14.24 -3.16 -28.06
N ARG A 103 -14.83 -3.06 -26.87
CA ARG A 103 -14.30 -2.29 -25.72
C ARG A 103 -13.02 -2.82 -25.06
N ASP A 104 -12.30 -3.78 -25.65
CA ASP A 104 -11.05 -4.27 -25.05
C ASP A 104 -10.02 -4.83 -26.05
N ARG A 105 -9.77 -4.12 -27.16
CA ARG A 105 -8.43 -4.26 -27.74
C ARG A 105 -7.47 -3.51 -26.84
N ARG A 106 -6.92 -4.24 -25.87
CA ARG A 106 -5.66 -3.91 -25.19
C ARG A 106 -4.80 -3.09 -26.15
N LYS A 107 -4.50 -1.85 -25.79
CA LYS A 107 -3.45 -1.07 -26.46
C LYS A 107 -2.20 -1.95 -26.44
N ARG A 108 -1.91 -2.64 -27.55
CA ARG A 108 -0.65 -3.34 -27.73
C ARG A 108 0.41 -2.25 -27.63
N ILE A 109 1.19 -2.28 -26.57
CA ILE A 109 2.37 -1.44 -26.42
C ILE A 109 3.24 -1.71 -27.66
N PRO A 110 3.70 -0.68 -28.39
CA PRO A 110 4.60 -0.89 -29.52
C PRO A 110 5.85 -1.59 -28.98
N ARG A 111 6.23 -2.72 -29.57
CA ARG A 111 7.56 -3.27 -29.38
C ARG A 111 8.51 -2.40 -30.19
N THR A 112 9.29 -1.58 -29.50
CA THR A 112 10.53 -0.96 -29.99
C THR A 112 11.68 -1.54 -29.19
#